data_AF-A0A7J6VAW2-F1
#
_entry.id   AF-A0A7J6VAW2-F1
#
_cell.length_a   1.000
_cell.length_b   1.000
_cell.length_c   1.000
_cell.angle_alpha   90.00
_cell.angle_beta   90.00
_cell.angle_gamma   90.00
#
_symmetry.space_group_name_H-M   'P 1'
#
loop_
_entity.id
_entity.type
_entity.pdbx_description
1 polymer ?
#
loop_
_entity_poly.entity_id
_entity_poly.type
_entity_poly.pdbx_seq_one_letter_code
_entity_poly.pdbx_strand_id
1 'polypeptide(L)'
;MDDDGDMAEMYLTEKKSRNGDQSLAGALSASAPVSPVSSPPDGRKLERNLSIARSRHERMRSSSETAHENIEELEMLLEAYFAVIDSQLNKLTTIKEYIDDTEDFINIQQDNVRNQLIQVDLLLSTANFVASIFGVVAGVFGMNFKISLFDVPSAFNWVLLITG
;
A
#
# COMPACT_ATOMS: atom_id res chain seq x y z
N MET A 1 -39.50 -26.74 8.07
CA MET A 1 -38.60 -26.20 9.11
C MET A 1 -38.11 -24.90 8.50
N ASP A 2 -38.95 -23.88 8.71
CA ASP A 2 -38.86 -22.55 8.14
C ASP A 2 -38.30 -21.64 9.23
N ASP A 3 -37.09 -21.12 9.04
CA ASP A 3 -36.49 -20.15 9.97
C ASP A 3 -35.69 -19.08 9.20
N ASP A 4 -36.26 -18.61 8.09
CA ASP A 4 -35.75 -17.47 7.31
C ASP A 4 -36.66 -16.23 7.45
N GLY A 5 -37.79 -16.35 8.16
CA GLY A 5 -38.79 -15.28 8.32
C GLY A 5 -38.42 -14.21 9.33
N ASP A 6 -37.68 -14.57 10.38
CA ASP A 6 -37.40 -13.67 11.50
C ASP A 6 -36.12 -12.83 11.28
N MET A 7 -35.31 -13.17 10.27
CA MET A 7 -34.04 -12.49 9.99
C MET A 7 -34.23 -11.09 9.36
N ALA A 8 -35.38 -10.83 8.74
CA ALA A 8 -35.68 -9.54 8.09
C ALA A 8 -36.20 -8.45 9.06
N GLU A 9 -36.59 -8.81 10.29
CA GLU A 9 -37.14 -7.87 11.28
C GLU A 9 -36.04 -7.08 12.03
N MET A 10 -34.75 -7.39 11.85
CA MET A 10 -33.65 -6.73 12.57
C MET A 10 -33.17 -5.39 11.95
N TYR A 11 -33.71 -4.96 10.81
CA TYR A 11 -33.37 -3.67 10.20
C TYR A 11 -34.30 -2.55 10.68
N LEU A 12 -33.90 -1.85 11.75
CA LEU A 12 -34.69 -0.80 12.41
C LEU A 12 -34.66 0.57 11.71
N THR A 13 -33.91 0.73 10.61
CA THR A 13 -33.70 2.02 9.94
C THR A 13 -34.91 2.48 9.10
N GLU A 14 -35.76 1.56 8.65
CA GLU A 14 -36.87 1.90 7.72
C GLU A 14 -38.25 2.01 8.41
N LYS A 15 -38.42 1.45 9.61
CA LYS A 15 -39.75 1.26 10.22
C LYS A 15 -40.31 2.50 10.92
N LYS A 16 -39.57 3.61 11.02
CA LYS A 16 -40.06 4.86 11.65
C LYS A 16 -40.30 6.04 10.69
N SER A 17 -39.93 5.94 9.41
CA SER A 17 -40.07 7.08 8.48
C SER A 17 -41.31 7.05 7.58
N ARG A 18 -42.20 6.04 7.69
CA ARG A 18 -43.20 5.82 6.63
C ARG A 18 -44.63 5.59 7.11
N ASN A 19 -45.08 6.28 8.15
CA ASN A 19 -46.51 6.22 8.55
C ASN A 19 -47.10 7.53 9.09
N GLY A 20 -46.57 8.68 8.66
CA GLY A 20 -47.17 9.99 8.91
C GLY A 20 -47.12 10.84 7.64
N ASP A 21 -48.24 10.89 6.94
CA ASP A 21 -48.69 11.93 6.03
C ASP A 21 -48.07 12.03 4.62
N GLN A 22 -48.78 11.40 3.68
CA GLN A 22 -48.90 11.83 2.30
C GLN A 22 -49.62 13.19 2.26
N SER A 23 -49.04 14.21 1.61
CA SER A 23 -49.77 15.04 0.62
C SER A 23 -48.95 16.22 0.06
N LEU A 24 -48.78 16.18 -1.27
CA LEU A 24 -48.98 17.29 -2.22
C LEU A 24 -47.90 18.39 -2.38
N ALA A 25 -47.21 18.24 -3.52
CA ALA A 25 -47.09 19.21 -4.61
C ALA A 25 -46.30 20.53 -4.41
N GLY A 26 -45.24 20.67 -5.23
CA GLY A 26 -45.17 21.79 -6.17
C GLY A 26 -44.13 22.89 -5.92
N ALA A 27 -43.24 23.01 -6.91
CA ALA A 27 -42.76 24.26 -7.52
C ALA A 27 -41.71 25.15 -6.81
N LEU A 28 -40.59 25.29 -7.54
CA LEU A 28 -39.90 26.53 -7.94
C LEU A 28 -39.19 27.42 -6.90
N SER A 29 -37.89 27.62 -7.17
CA SER A 29 -37.11 28.87 -7.20
C SER A 29 -37.36 30.03 -6.24
N ALA A 30 -36.21 30.54 -5.79
CA ALA A 30 -35.84 31.96 -5.64
C ALA A 30 -36.19 32.71 -4.35
N SER A 31 -35.11 33.28 -3.80
CA SER A 31 -34.99 34.58 -3.13
C SER A 31 -35.77 34.82 -1.82
N ALA A 32 -35.00 35.20 -0.79
CA ALA A 32 -35.47 36.04 0.34
C ALA A 32 -36.21 37.29 -0.19
N PRO A 33 -37.17 37.90 0.54
CA PRO A 33 -36.78 38.81 1.65
C PRO A 33 -37.83 39.04 2.78
N VAL A 34 -37.33 39.64 3.87
CA VAL A 34 -37.93 40.61 4.81
C VAL A 34 -39.30 40.40 5.47
N SER A 35 -39.29 40.54 6.80
CA SER A 35 -40.42 40.76 7.71
C SER A 35 -41.28 42.00 7.38
N PRO A 36 -42.55 42.02 7.83
CA PRO A 36 -43.10 43.25 8.37
C PRO A 36 -43.79 43.07 9.74
N VAL A 37 -43.71 44.14 10.51
CA VAL A 37 -44.33 44.38 11.80
C VAL A 37 -45.86 44.43 11.71
N SER A 38 -46.57 43.93 12.73
CA SER A 38 -47.91 44.39 13.10
C SER A 38 -48.23 44.06 14.56
N SER A 39 -48.65 45.08 15.29
CA SER A 39 -49.25 45.10 16.64
C SER A 39 -50.68 45.67 16.51
N PRO A 40 -51.53 45.76 17.56
CA PRO A 40 -51.99 44.84 18.63
C PRO A 40 -53.57 44.76 18.63
N PRO A 41 -54.39 44.33 19.64
CA PRO A 41 -54.45 44.86 21.02
C PRO A 41 -54.79 43.88 22.19
N ASP A 42 -54.51 44.36 23.40
CA ASP A 42 -55.18 44.19 24.70
C ASP A 42 -55.68 42.83 25.24
N GLY A 43 -55.19 42.48 26.45
CA GLY A 43 -55.80 41.41 27.24
C GLY A 43 -55.10 41.01 28.54
N ARG A 44 -54.90 41.96 29.47
CA ARG A 44 -54.92 41.78 30.94
C ARG A 44 -54.32 40.51 31.59
N LYS A 45 -53.14 40.72 32.17
CA LYS A 45 -52.75 40.47 33.59
C LYS A 45 -53.03 39.10 34.25
N LEU A 46 -51.90 38.47 34.60
CA LEU A 46 -51.60 37.72 35.83
C LEU A 46 -52.29 36.36 36.00
N GLU A 47 -51.52 35.28 36.10
CA GLU A 47 -51.42 34.51 37.35
C GLU A 47 -50.44 33.33 37.26
N ARG A 48 -49.84 33.06 38.43
CA ARG A 48 -49.33 31.76 38.87
C ARG A 48 -47.88 31.40 38.48
N ASN A 49 -46.95 32.09 39.16
CA ASN A 49 -45.69 31.50 39.60
C ASN A 49 -45.96 30.20 40.37
N LEU A 50 -45.70 29.03 39.78
CA LEU A 50 -45.57 27.73 40.47
C LEU A 50 -44.99 26.68 39.49
N SER A 51 -43.73 26.83 39.10
CA SER A 51 -43.02 25.76 38.37
C SER A 51 -41.49 25.76 38.62
N ILE A 52 -41.06 26.04 39.86
CA ILE A 52 -39.62 25.98 40.21
C ILE A 52 -39.18 24.57 40.70
N ALA A 53 -40.11 23.66 40.99
CA ALA A 53 -39.76 22.34 41.54
C ALA A 53 -39.65 21.19 40.51
N ARG A 54 -39.98 21.41 39.22
CA ARG A 54 -39.90 20.37 38.18
C ARG A 54 -38.65 20.44 37.28
N SER A 55 -37.94 21.58 37.27
CA SER A 55 -36.80 21.82 36.36
C SER A 55 -35.45 21.34 36.89
N ARG A 56 -35.39 20.75 38.09
CA ARG A 56 -34.14 20.17 38.64
C ARG A 56 -33.97 18.69 38.31
N HIS A 57 -35.04 17.96 38.00
CA HIS A 57 -34.95 16.53 37.65
C HIS A 57 -34.66 16.30 36.15
N GLU A 58 -35.15 17.18 35.27
CA GLU A 58 -34.87 17.17 33.82
C GLU A 58 -33.39 17.47 33.50
N ARG A 59 -32.77 18.43 34.20
CA ARG A 59 -31.37 18.83 33.95
C ARG A 59 -30.33 17.76 34.31
N MET A 60 -30.63 16.90 35.28
CA MET A 60 -29.72 15.85 35.72
C MET A 60 -29.77 14.63 34.77
N ARG A 61 -30.93 14.42 34.13
CA ARG A 61 -31.14 13.38 33.12
C ARG A 61 -30.55 13.79 31.76
N SER A 62 -30.79 15.03 31.35
CA SER A 62 -30.21 15.62 30.13
C SER A 62 -28.68 15.69 30.16
N SER A 63 -28.05 15.98 31.32
CA SER A 63 -26.59 15.94 31.44
C SER A 63 -25.97 14.54 31.32
N SER A 64 -26.74 13.49 31.62
CA SER A 64 -26.32 12.09 31.48
C SER A 64 -26.47 11.61 30.04
N GLU A 65 -27.52 12.05 29.35
CA GLU A 65 -27.75 11.74 27.93
C GLU A 65 -26.69 12.40 27.06
N THR A 66 -26.36 13.68 27.31
CA THR A 66 -25.25 14.35 26.61
C THR A 66 -23.91 13.67 26.86
N ALA A 67 -23.66 13.15 28.06
CA ALA A 67 -22.41 12.44 28.34
C ALA A 67 -22.31 11.12 27.56
N HIS A 68 -23.43 10.42 27.37
CA HIS A 68 -23.51 9.20 26.58
C HIS A 68 -23.31 9.47 25.08
N GLU A 69 -23.94 10.53 24.55
CA GLU A 69 -23.76 10.96 23.16
C GLU A 69 -22.30 11.32 22.86
N ASN A 70 -21.61 12.01 23.78
CA ASN A 70 -20.18 12.32 23.63
C ASN A 70 -19.29 11.07 23.64
N ILE A 71 -19.66 10.02 24.39
CA ILE A 71 -18.93 8.75 24.43
C ILE A 71 -19.14 7.97 23.13
N GLU A 72 -20.37 7.94 22.61
CA GLU A 72 -20.72 7.27 21.36
C GLU A 72 -20.02 7.92 20.15
N GLU A 73 -19.94 9.25 20.11
CA GLU A 73 -19.14 9.97 19.11
C GLU A 73 -17.64 9.63 19.16
N LEU A 74 -17.09 9.46 20.37
CA LEU A 74 -15.70 9.03 20.55
C LEU A 74 -15.47 7.59 20.10
N GLU A 75 -16.40 6.67 20.37
CA GLU A 75 -16.32 5.29 19.90
C GLU A 75 -16.39 5.22 18.37
N MET A 76 -17.30 5.94 17.73
CA MET A 76 -17.39 5.99 16.27
C MET A 76 -16.09 6.51 15.64
N LEU A 77 -15.48 7.54 16.23
CA LEU A 77 -14.20 8.06 15.75
C LEU A 77 -13.08 7.05 15.92
N LEU A 78 -13.02 6.38 17.08
CA LEU A 78 -12.01 5.39 17.39
C LEU A 78 -12.11 4.17 16.46
N GLU A 79 -13.32 3.67 16.21
CA GLU A 79 -13.60 2.58 15.26
C GLU A 79 -13.14 2.96 13.85
N ALA A 80 -13.44 4.17 13.40
CA ALA A 80 -12.99 4.68 12.10
C ALA A 80 -11.46 4.74 12.02
N TYR A 81 -10.78 5.16 13.10
CA TYR A 81 -9.32 5.17 13.15
C TYR A 81 -8.72 3.76 13.15
N PHE A 82 -9.29 2.81 13.90
CA PHE A 82 -8.84 1.41 13.87
C PHE A 82 -9.01 0.78 12.50
N ALA A 83 -10.15 0.99 11.83
CA ALA A 83 -10.35 0.52 10.47
C ALA A 83 -9.31 1.11 9.48
N VAL A 84 -8.96 2.39 9.65
CA VAL A 84 -7.91 3.03 8.84
C VAL A 84 -6.52 2.45 9.14
N ILE A 85 -6.18 2.25 10.42
CA ILE A 85 -4.90 1.68 10.84
C ILE A 85 -4.74 0.27 10.28
N ASP A 86 -5.76 -0.59 10.39
CA ASP A 86 -5.71 -1.95 9.84
C ASP A 86 -5.56 -1.95 8.32
N SER A 87 -6.27 -1.06 7.63
CA SER A 87 -6.11 -0.89 6.18
C SER A 87 -4.70 -0.45 5.80
N GLN A 88 -4.10 0.47 6.57
CA GLN A 88 -2.73 0.94 6.35
C GLN A 88 -1.72 -0.16 6.65
N LEU A 89 -1.90 -0.91 7.74
CA LEU A 89 -1.04 -2.03 8.09
C LEU A 89 -1.06 -3.10 7.01
N ASN A 90 -2.24 -3.46 6.49
CA ASN A 90 -2.34 -4.42 5.40
C ASN A 90 -1.60 -3.94 4.14
N LYS A 91 -1.72 -2.65 3.76
CA LYS A 91 -0.97 -2.07 2.64
C LYS A 91 0.54 -2.12 2.87
N LEU A 92 1.00 -1.80 4.08
CA LEU A 92 2.42 -1.87 4.43
C LEU A 92 2.95 -3.30 4.37
N THR A 93 2.18 -4.28 4.85
CA THR A 93 2.53 -5.70 4.75
C THR A 93 2.66 -6.12 3.28
N THR A 94 1.72 -5.76 2.41
CA THR A 94 1.82 -6.07 0.98
C THR A 94 3.02 -5.38 0.32
N ILE A 95 3.31 -4.12 0.66
CA ILE A 95 4.51 -3.43 0.14
C ILE A 95 5.78 -4.14 0.61
N LYS A 96 5.81 -4.60 1.86
CA LYS A 96 6.94 -5.34 2.41
C LYS A 96 7.16 -6.65 1.66
N GLU A 97 6.08 -7.41 1.37
CA GLU A 97 6.14 -8.60 0.52
C GLU A 97 6.66 -8.28 -0.89
N TYR A 98 6.20 -7.19 -1.52
CA TYR A 98 6.73 -6.78 -2.83
C TYR A 98 8.23 -6.42 -2.81
N ILE A 99 8.71 -5.82 -1.71
CA ILE A 99 10.13 -5.52 -1.54
C ILE A 99 10.92 -6.81 -1.37
N ASP A 100 10.46 -7.73 -0.51
CA ASP A 100 11.09 -9.03 -0.29
C ASP A 100 11.18 -9.82 -1.62
N ASP A 101 10.09 -9.88 -2.40
CA ASP A 101 10.06 -10.53 -3.72
C ASP A 101 11.05 -9.90 -4.70
N THR A 102 11.19 -8.57 -4.66
CA THR A 102 12.13 -7.84 -5.52
C THR A 102 13.59 -8.07 -5.09
N GLU A 103 13.84 -8.15 -3.78
CA GLU A 103 15.17 -8.49 -3.24
C GLU A 103 15.60 -9.88 -3.70
N ASP A 104 14.71 -10.87 -3.61
CA ASP A 104 14.96 -12.22 -4.10
C ASP A 104 15.21 -12.25 -5.61
N PHE A 105 14.45 -11.48 -6.40
CA PHE A 105 14.71 -11.34 -7.84
C PHE A 105 16.10 -10.75 -8.14
N ILE A 106 16.49 -9.71 -7.41
CA ILE A 106 17.82 -9.09 -7.56
C ILE A 106 18.92 -10.08 -7.19
N ASN A 107 18.75 -10.84 -6.11
CA ASN A 107 19.71 -11.84 -5.67
C ASN A 107 19.94 -12.91 -6.75
N ILE A 108 18.86 -13.45 -7.33
CA ILE A 108 18.94 -14.43 -8.43
C ILE A 108 19.65 -13.84 -9.65
N GLN A 109 19.32 -12.59 -10.03
CA GLN A 109 19.95 -11.93 -11.17
C GLN A 109 21.43 -11.65 -10.93
N GLN A 110 21.80 -11.27 -9.71
CA GLN A 110 23.19 -11.03 -9.36
C GLN A 110 24.00 -12.32 -9.44
N ASP A 111 23.46 -13.44 -8.96
CA ASP A 111 24.12 -14.74 -9.04
C ASP A 111 24.28 -15.22 -10.49
N ASN A 112 23.28 -14.99 -11.34
CA ASN A 112 23.39 -15.26 -12.77
C ASN A 112 24.51 -14.45 -13.44
N VAL A 113 24.59 -13.14 -13.15
CA VAL A 113 25.66 -12.27 -13.69
C VAL A 113 27.04 -12.71 -13.19
N ARG A 114 27.18 -13.07 -11.91
CA ARG A 114 28.43 -13.62 -11.37
C ARG A 114 28.83 -14.90 -12.08
N ASN A 115 27.89 -15.81 -12.31
CA ASN A 115 28.14 -17.06 -13.02
C ASN A 115 28.61 -16.82 -14.46
N GLN A 116 28.00 -15.86 -15.17
CA GLN A 116 28.46 -15.44 -16.49
C GLN A 116 29.88 -14.86 -16.46
N LEU A 117 30.19 -14.03 -15.47
CA LEU A 117 31.51 -13.42 -15.32
C LEU A 117 32.59 -14.48 -15.06
N ILE A 118 32.32 -15.47 -14.21
CA ILE A 118 33.21 -16.62 -13.98
C ILE A 118 33.44 -17.40 -15.28
N GLN A 119 32.39 -17.62 -16.06
CA GLN A 119 32.51 -18.34 -17.33
C GLN A 119 33.39 -17.59 -18.33
N VAL A 120 33.21 -16.28 -18.47
CA VAL A 120 34.03 -15.44 -19.36
C VAL A 120 35.48 -15.41 -18.88
N ASP A 121 35.71 -15.25 -17.58
CA ASP A 121 37.05 -15.23 -17.00
C ASP A 121 37.79 -16.55 -17.23
N LEU A 122 37.11 -17.69 -17.02
CA LEU A 122 37.68 -19.02 -17.26
C LEU A 122 38.04 -19.23 -18.73
N LEU A 123 37.18 -18.78 -19.65
CA LEU A 123 37.44 -18.85 -21.08
C LEU A 123 38.64 -17.96 -21.46
N LEU A 124 38.69 -16.72 -20.98
CA LEU A 124 39.77 -15.78 -21.26
C LEU A 124 41.11 -16.27 -20.68
N SER A 125 41.10 -16.78 -19.45
CA SER A 125 42.27 -17.37 -18.80
C SER A 125 42.80 -18.57 -19.58
N THR A 126 41.91 -19.45 -20.04
CA THR A 126 42.27 -20.60 -20.90
C THR A 126 42.85 -20.13 -22.23
N ALA A 127 42.25 -19.12 -22.87
CA ALA A 127 42.77 -18.55 -24.10
C ALA A 127 44.16 -17.93 -23.92
N ASN A 128 44.38 -17.19 -22.82
CA ASN A 128 45.68 -16.64 -22.46
C ASN A 128 46.71 -17.72 -22.16
N PHE A 129 46.32 -18.80 -21.49
CA PHE A 129 47.18 -19.94 -21.25
C PHE A 129 47.67 -20.54 -22.57
N VAL A 130 46.75 -20.81 -23.51
CA VAL A 130 47.10 -21.32 -24.85
C VAL A 130 47.98 -20.32 -25.60
N ALA A 131 47.63 -19.04 -25.62
CA ALA A 131 48.42 -17.99 -26.26
C ALA A 131 49.82 -17.86 -25.65
N SER A 132 49.98 -18.09 -24.35
CA SER A 132 51.28 -18.06 -23.68
C SER A 132 52.20 -19.19 -24.14
N ILE A 133 51.67 -20.39 -24.39
CA ILE A 133 52.44 -21.52 -24.92
C ILE A 133 52.99 -21.16 -26.31
N PHE A 134 52.11 -20.68 -27.21
CA PHE A 134 52.54 -20.22 -28.53
C PHE A 134 53.51 -19.02 -28.45
N GLY A 135 53.28 -18.11 -27.50
CA GLY A 135 54.13 -16.94 -27.28
C GLY A 135 55.54 -17.30 -26.83
N VAL A 136 55.70 -18.29 -25.95
CA VAL A 136 57.01 -18.79 -25.52
C VAL A 136 57.77 -19.40 -26.71
N VAL A 137 57.08 -20.19 -27.54
CA VAL A 137 57.68 -20.79 -28.75
C VAL A 137 58.09 -19.68 -29.71
N ALA A 138 57.19 -18.77 -30.06
CA ALA A 138 57.50 -17.65 -30.93
C ALA A 138 58.64 -16.79 -30.39
N GLY A 139 58.70 -16.58 -29.07
CA GLY A 139 59.77 -15.85 -28.40
C GLY A 139 61.13 -16.54 -28.53
N VAL A 140 61.21 -17.84 -28.22
CA VAL A 140 62.46 -18.63 -28.33
C VAL A 140 62.99 -18.63 -29.76
N PHE A 141 62.12 -18.80 -30.75
CA PHE A 141 62.48 -18.82 -32.17
C PHE A 141 62.70 -17.43 -32.78
N GLY A 142 62.12 -16.38 -32.20
CA GLY A 142 62.30 -14.99 -32.62
C GLY A 142 63.58 -14.34 -32.09
N MET A 143 64.30 -14.98 -31.17
CA MET A 143 65.57 -14.48 -30.64
C MET A 143 66.70 -14.61 -31.66
N ASN A 144 67.54 -13.57 -31.77
CA ASN A 144 68.73 -13.54 -32.62
C ASN A 144 69.91 -14.29 -31.96
N PHE A 145 69.71 -15.57 -31.63
CA PHE A 145 70.77 -16.46 -31.13
C PHE A 145 70.77 -17.75 -31.95
N LYS A 146 71.99 -18.21 -32.28
CA LYS A 146 72.18 -19.42 -33.10
C LYS A 146 72.01 -20.66 -32.22
N ILE A 147 70.81 -21.24 -32.23
CA ILE A 147 70.53 -22.52 -31.57
C ILE A 147 70.71 -23.69 -32.55
N SER A 148 71.19 -24.83 -32.06
CA SER A 148 71.41 -26.07 -32.83
C SER A 148 70.14 -26.64 -33.46
N LEU A 149 68.97 -26.17 -33.01
CA LEU A 149 67.66 -26.54 -33.54
C LEU A 149 67.41 -25.99 -34.96
N PHE A 150 68.09 -24.90 -35.36
CA PHE A 150 67.93 -24.31 -36.69
C PHE A 150 68.65 -25.08 -37.80
N ASP A 151 69.63 -25.92 -37.44
CA ASP A 151 70.39 -26.72 -38.41
C ASP A 151 69.61 -27.96 -38.88
N VAL A 152 68.48 -28.28 -38.25
CA VAL A 152 67.61 -29.41 -38.61
C VAL A 152 66.38 -28.92 -39.39
N PRO A 153 66.24 -29.24 -40.68
CA PRO A 153 65.15 -28.73 -41.54
C PRO A 153 63.73 -29.06 -41.05
N SER A 154 63.57 -30.13 -40.27
CA SER A 154 62.28 -30.59 -39.75
C SER A 154 61.97 -30.13 -38.32
N ALA A 155 62.92 -29.49 -37.62
CA ALA A 155 62.74 -29.14 -36.20
C ALA A 155 61.57 -28.18 -35.97
N PHE A 156 61.33 -27.24 -36.90
CA PHE A 156 60.20 -26.32 -36.80
C PHE A 156 58.84 -27.05 -36.85
N ASN A 157 58.71 -28.04 -37.75
CA ASN A 157 57.48 -28.83 -37.85
C ASN A 157 57.25 -29.66 -36.59
N TRP A 158 58.31 -30.24 -36.01
CA TRP A 158 58.23 -30.99 -34.75
C TRP A 158 57.81 -30.10 -33.58
N VAL A 159 58.36 -28.89 -33.49
CA VAL A 159 57.99 -27.93 -32.44
C VAL A 159 56.53 -27.54 -32.58
N LEU A 160 56.08 -27.23 -33.80
CA LEU A 160 54.68 -26.90 -34.08
C LEU A 160 53.73 -28.02 -33.64
N LEU A 161 54.08 -29.28 -33.93
CA LEU A 161 53.32 -30.49 -33.61
C LEU A 161 53.33 -30.84 -32.11
N ILE A 162 54.35 -30.41 -31.37
CA ILE A 162 54.44 -30.59 -29.91
C ILE A 162 53.64 -29.50 -29.17
N THR A 163 53.55 -28.30 -29.75
CA THR A 163 52.95 -27.14 -29.10
C THR A 163 51.48 -26.89 -29.41
N GLY A 164 50.93 -27.52 -30.46
CA GLY A 164 49.52 -27.46 -30.86
C GLY A 164 48.98 -28.84 -31.20
#